data_AF-A0A351X2Y5-F1
#
_entry.id   AF-A0A351X2Y5-F1
#
_cell.length_a   1.000
_cell.length_b   1.000
_cell.length_c   1.000
_cell.angle_alpha   90.00
_cell.angle_beta   90.00
_cell.angle_gamma   90.00
#
_symmetry.space_group_name_H-M   'P 1'
#
loop_
_entity.id
_entity.type
_entity.pdbx_description
1 polymer ?
#
loop_
_entity_poly.entity_id
_entity_poly.type
_entity_poly.pdbx_seq_one_letter_code
_entity_poly.pdbx_strand_id
1 'polypeptide(L)'
;MVSNFGFGALVITLVVSIYGIFAAVYGARKNSLAWVESARKAMLLTFPLISLVALSIIFLLVNGDYQVQYVYNVTSSTMPMYLKVTALWGGQAGSLIFWSWLLASFASAVTLRK
;
A
#
# COMPACT_ATOMS: atom_id res chain seq x y z
N MET A 1 -6.40 -16.60 -5.79
CA MET A 1 -7.31 -15.83 -4.90
C MET A 1 -6.61 -14.69 -4.17
N VAL A 2 -5.41 -14.90 -3.61
CA VAL A 2 -4.64 -13.84 -2.91
C VAL A 2 -4.34 -12.63 -3.81
N SER A 3 -4.04 -12.86 -5.10
CA SER A 3 -3.87 -11.77 -6.07
C SER A 3 -5.10 -10.84 -6.18
N ASN A 4 -6.31 -11.41 -6.28
CA ASN A 4 -7.55 -10.64 -6.33
C ASN A 4 -7.81 -9.87 -5.03
N PHE A 5 -7.49 -10.46 -3.88
CA PHE A 5 -7.57 -9.79 -2.59
C PHE A 5 -6.61 -8.59 -2.52
N GLY A 6 -5.34 -8.78 -2.88
CA GLY A 6 -4.34 -7.71 -2.94
C GLY A 6 -4.75 -6.58 -3.89
N PHE A 7 -5.29 -6.92 -5.07
CA PHE A 7 -5.83 -5.95 -6.01
C PHE A 7 -7.04 -5.18 -5.42
N GLY A 8 -7.99 -5.87 -4.80
CA GLY A 8 -9.13 -5.24 -4.13
C GLY A 8 -8.69 -4.28 -3.02
N ALA A 9 -7.74 -4.70 -2.18
CA ALA A 9 -7.15 -3.85 -1.15
C ALA A 9 -6.45 -2.61 -1.75
N LEU A 10 -5.76 -2.76 -2.87
CA LEU A 10 -5.11 -1.64 -3.57
C LEU A 10 -6.15 -0.63 -4.09
N VAL A 11 -7.24 -1.10 -4.69
CA VAL A 11 -8.33 -0.23 -5.17
C VAL A 11 -8.98 0.52 -4.00
N ILE A 12 -9.26 -0.17 -2.89
CA ILE A 12 -9.80 0.48 -1.68
C ILE A 12 -8.81 1.51 -1.14
N THR A 13 -7.51 1.18 -1.10
CA THR A 13 -6.46 2.13 -0.68
C THR A 13 -6.49 3.40 -1.54
N LEU A 14 -6.58 3.25 -2.86
CA LEU A 14 -6.65 4.37 -3.80
C LEU A 14 -7.88 5.25 -3.54
N VAL A 15 -9.06 4.64 -3.37
CA VAL A 15 -10.30 5.38 -3.08
C VAL A 15 -10.20 6.14 -1.75
N VAL A 16 -9.67 5.52 -0.71
CA VAL A 16 -9.46 6.16 0.60
C VAL A 16 -8.46 7.31 0.50
N SER A 17 -7.37 7.15 -0.25
CA SER A 17 -6.39 8.22 -0.48
C SER A 17 -7.01 9.41 -1.22
N ILE A 18 -7.79 9.16 -2.28
CA ILE A 18 -8.48 10.21 -3.03
C ILE A 18 -9.49 10.93 -2.14
N TYR A 19 -10.28 10.19 -1.36
CA TYR A 19 -11.20 10.76 -0.37
C TYR A 19 -10.46 11.65 0.64
N GLY A 20 -9.33 11.18 1.19
CA GLY A 20 -8.51 11.94 2.13
C GLY A 20 -8.04 13.28 1.56
N ILE A 21 -7.62 13.31 0.29
CA ILE A 21 -7.23 14.53 -0.42
C ILE A 21 -8.42 15.50 -0.50
N PHE A 22 -9.59 15.03 -0.95
CA PHE A 22 -10.79 15.86 -1.04
C PHE A 22 -11.24 16.40 0.32
N ALA A 23 -11.27 15.55 1.35
CA ALA A 23 -11.63 15.93 2.71
C ALA A 23 -10.66 16.99 3.28
N ALA A 24 -9.35 16.85 3.02
CA ALA A 24 -8.35 17.82 3.47
C ALA A 24 -8.55 19.18 2.80
N VAL A 25 -8.68 19.21 1.46
CA VAL A 25 -8.87 20.44 0.69
C VAL A 25 -10.18 21.13 1.08
N TYR A 26 -11.27 20.36 1.18
CA TYR A 26 -12.57 20.90 1.57
C TYR A 26 -12.57 21.42 3.01
N GLY A 27 -12.01 20.66 3.95
CA GLY A 27 -11.91 21.02 5.35
C GLY A 27 -11.09 22.29 5.58
N ALA A 28 -9.95 22.43 4.90
CA ALA A 28 -9.14 23.64 4.95
C ALA A 28 -9.87 24.86 4.38
N ARG A 29 -10.55 24.73 3.23
CA ARG A 29 -11.30 25.83 2.60
C ARG A 29 -12.51 26.29 3.42
N LYS A 30 -13.17 25.37 4.11
CA LYS A 30 -14.37 25.65 4.91
C LYS A 30 -14.07 25.91 6.39
N ASN A 31 -12.80 25.93 6.80
CA ASN A 31 -12.38 26.01 8.21
C ASN A 31 -13.13 25.01 9.11
N SER A 32 -13.40 23.80 8.59
CA SER A 32 -14.17 22.79 9.30
C SER A 32 -13.26 21.72 9.88
N LEU A 33 -13.11 21.74 11.21
CA LEU A 33 -12.30 20.77 11.95
C LEU A 33 -12.76 19.32 11.72
N ALA A 34 -14.06 19.09 11.53
CA ALA A 34 -14.60 17.75 11.29
C ALA A 34 -14.07 17.13 9.99
N TRP A 35 -13.97 17.93 8.91
CA TRP A 35 -13.45 17.48 7.62
C TRP A 35 -11.94 17.28 7.65
N VAL A 36 -11.21 18.15 8.35
CA VAL A 36 -9.76 18.00 8.57
C VAL A 36 -9.47 16.71 9.35
N GLU A 37 -10.23 16.44 10.42
CA GLU A 37 -10.08 15.21 11.19
C GLU A 37 -10.46 13.96 10.38
N SER A 38 -11.48 14.04 9.53
CA SER A 38 -11.81 12.94 8.61
C SER A 38 -10.68 12.68 7.62
N ALA A 39 -10.03 13.73 7.10
CA ALA A 39 -8.89 13.58 6.21
C ALA A 39 -7.69 12.93 6.93
N ARG A 40 -7.43 13.34 8.18
CA ARG A 40 -6.40 12.74 9.04
C ARG A 40 -6.64 11.24 9.25
N LYS A 41 -7.88 10.85 9.54
CA LYS A 41 -8.26 9.43 9.68
C LYS A 41 -8.12 8.65 8.37
N ALA A 42 -8.54 9.22 7.25
CA ALA A 42 -8.36 8.59 5.94
C ALA A 42 -6.88 8.36 5.63
N MET A 43 -6.03 9.36 5.91
CA MET A 43 -4.59 9.25 5.75
C MET A 43 -3.98 8.15 6.65
N LEU A 44 -4.39 8.06 7.92
CA LEU A 44 -3.98 6.98 8.83
C LEU A 44 -4.42 5.59 8.36
N LEU A 45 -5.59 5.49 7.71
CA LEU A 45 -6.11 4.23 7.18
C LEU A 45 -5.34 3.74 5.94
N THR A 46 -4.65 4.63 5.22
CA THR A 46 -3.88 4.22 4.02
C THR A 46 -2.76 3.23 4.35
N PHE A 47 -2.07 3.40 5.49
CA PHE A 47 -0.95 2.53 5.88
C PHE A 47 -1.33 1.07 6.13
N PRO A 48 -2.34 0.72 6.95
CA PRO A 48 -2.74 -0.67 7.11
C PRO A 48 -3.29 -1.25 5.80
N LEU A 49 -4.01 -0.47 4.97
CA LEU A 49 -4.52 -0.96 3.69
C LEU A 49 -3.41 -1.29 2.68
N ILE A 50 -2.45 -0.38 2.48
CA ILE A 50 -1.32 -0.63 1.57
C ILE A 50 -0.38 -1.71 2.13
N SER A 51 -0.33 -1.90 3.45
CA SER A 51 0.37 -3.04 4.07
C SER A 51 -0.24 -4.38 3.67
N LEU A 52 -1.58 -4.49 3.59
CA LEU A 52 -2.23 -5.71 3.10
C LEU A 52 -1.86 -6.01 1.64
N VAL A 53 -1.74 -4.97 0.81
CA VAL A 53 -1.28 -5.12 -0.58
C VAL A 53 0.16 -5.62 -0.63
N ALA A 54 1.07 -5.00 0.12
CA ALA A 54 2.48 -5.40 0.18
C ALA A 54 2.63 -6.84 0.68
N LEU A 55 1.92 -7.21 1.76
CA LEU A 55 1.92 -8.57 2.30
C LEU A 55 1.34 -9.59 1.31
N SER A 56 0.31 -9.22 0.55
CA SER A 56 -0.25 -10.10 -0.50
C SER A 56 0.78 -10.40 -1.59
N ILE A 57 1.54 -9.39 -2.03
CA ILE A 57 2.61 -9.57 -3.02
C ILE A 57 3.75 -10.39 -2.44
N ILE A 58 4.22 -10.09 -1.22
CA ILE A 58 5.27 -10.87 -0.53
C ILE A 58 4.85 -12.34 -0.40
N PHE A 59 3.60 -12.61 -0.04
CA PHE A 59 3.08 -13.98 0.05
C PHE A 59 3.17 -14.70 -1.31
N LEU A 60 2.77 -14.04 -2.40
CA LEU A 60 2.84 -14.61 -3.74
C LEU A 60 4.30 -14.87 -4.19
N LEU A 61 5.22 -13.94 -3.87
CA LEU A 61 6.65 -14.05 -4.19
C LEU A 61 7.31 -15.21 -3.44
N VAL A 62 7.05 -15.32 -2.13
CA VAL A 62 7.66 -16.35 -1.27
C VAL A 62 7.18 -17.75 -1.65
N ASN A 63 5.88 -17.89 -1.95
CA ASN A 63 5.31 -19.17 -2.40
C ASN A 63 5.65 -19.52 -3.86
N GLY A 64 6.22 -18.59 -4.63
CA GLY A 64 6.53 -18.81 -6.03
C GLY A 64 5.29 -19.05 -6.88
N ASP A 65 4.24 -18.23 -6.70
CA ASP A 65 3.02 -18.29 -7.50
C ASP A 65 3.28 -17.72 -8.92
N TYR A 66 3.92 -18.53 -9.76
CA TYR A 66 4.35 -18.15 -11.11
C TYR A 66 3.20 -17.92 -12.10
N GLN A 67 1.94 -18.19 -11.72
CA GLN A 67 0.79 -17.78 -12.51
C GLN A 67 0.61 -16.25 -12.51
N VAL A 68 1.17 -15.58 -11.50
CA VAL A 68 1.22 -14.12 -11.43
C VAL A 68 2.44 -13.63 -12.19
N GLN A 69 2.21 -12.90 -13.29
CA GLN A 69 3.26 -12.39 -14.17
C GLN A 69 4.38 -11.62 -13.42
N TYR A 70 4.02 -10.82 -12.42
CA TYR A 70 5.02 -10.12 -11.61
C TYR A 70 5.97 -11.09 -10.89
N VAL A 71 5.44 -12.13 -10.25
CA VAL A 71 6.23 -13.15 -9.53
C VAL A 71 7.17 -13.87 -10.48
N TYR A 72 6.67 -14.27 -11.65
CA TYR A 72 7.46 -14.92 -12.69
C TYR A 72 8.64 -14.06 -13.17
N ASN A 73 8.44 -12.75 -13.28
CA ASN A 73 9.47 -11.85 -13.80
C ASN A 73 10.57 -11.51 -12.78
N VAL A 74 10.29 -11.59 -11.48
CA VAL A 74 11.21 -11.06 -10.43
C VAL A 74 11.72 -12.12 -9.45
N THR A 75 11.29 -13.39 -9.58
CA THR A 75 11.72 -14.48 -8.70
C THR A 75 12.05 -15.76 -9.48
N SER A 76 12.73 -16.70 -8.82
CA SER A 76 13.00 -18.05 -9.35
C SER A 76 12.85 -19.12 -8.26
N SER A 77 12.74 -20.39 -8.67
CA SER A 77 12.54 -21.52 -7.74
C SER A 77 13.75 -21.75 -6.84
N THR A 78 14.96 -21.45 -7.32
CA THR A 78 16.22 -21.57 -6.58
C THR A 78 16.57 -20.34 -5.75
N MET A 79 15.77 -19.26 -5.84
CA MET A 79 16.03 -18.03 -5.10
C MET A 79 15.84 -18.23 -3.59
N PRO A 80 16.81 -17.85 -2.74
CA PRO A 80 16.66 -17.85 -1.30
C PRO A 80 15.46 -17.03 -0.82
N MET A 81 14.83 -17.45 0.28
CA MET A 81 13.59 -16.85 0.79
C MET A 81 13.72 -15.34 1.06
N TYR A 82 14.84 -14.88 1.64
CA TYR A 82 15.04 -13.46 1.93
C TYR A 82 15.08 -12.61 0.65
N LEU A 83 15.63 -13.14 -0.46
CA LEU A 83 15.62 -12.45 -1.75
C LEU A 83 14.22 -12.44 -2.39
N LYS A 84 13.42 -13.50 -2.17
CA LYS A 84 12.02 -13.49 -2.61
C LYS A 84 11.20 -12.42 -1.88
N VAL A 85 11.48 -12.16 -0.61
CA VAL A 85 10.83 -11.07 0.14
C VAL A 85 11.24 -9.70 -0.42
N THR A 86 12.53 -9.47 -0.66
CA THR A 86 13.01 -8.19 -1.21
C THR A 86 12.64 -7.98 -2.67
N ALA A 87 12.26 -9.05 -3.40
CA ALA A 87 11.71 -8.95 -4.74
C ALA A 87 10.38 -8.16 -4.80
N LEU A 88 9.79 -7.80 -3.65
CA LEU A 88 8.72 -6.80 -3.56
C LEU A 88 9.03 -5.54 -4.38
N TRP A 89 10.28 -5.07 -4.38
CA TRP A 89 10.70 -3.89 -5.15
C TRP A 89 11.59 -4.23 -6.35
N GLY A 90 11.59 -5.48 -6.81
CA GLY A 90 12.43 -5.96 -7.92
C GLY A 90 11.99 -5.50 -9.31
N GLY A 91 10.80 -4.92 -9.45
CA GLY A 91 10.31 -4.34 -10.71
C GLY A 91 9.37 -3.16 -10.46
N GLN A 92 9.06 -2.40 -11.52
CA GLN A 92 8.36 -1.11 -11.43
C GLN A 92 7.05 -1.17 -10.63
N ALA A 93 6.18 -2.14 -10.92
CA ALA A 93 4.90 -2.27 -10.23
C ALA A 93 5.06 -2.50 -8.72
N GLY A 94 5.99 -3.37 -8.32
CA GLY A 94 6.25 -3.62 -6.91
C GLY A 94 6.98 -2.48 -6.21
N SER A 95 7.89 -1.78 -6.90
CA SER A 95 8.53 -0.57 -6.37
C SER A 95 7.51 0.52 -6.05
N LEU A 96 6.47 0.70 -6.87
CA LEU A 96 5.40 1.67 -6.57
C LEU A 96 4.66 1.32 -5.28
N ILE A 97 4.39 0.03 -5.03
CA ILE A 97 3.77 -0.41 -3.78
C ILE A 97 4.72 -0.19 -2.60
N PHE A 98 5.99 -0.54 -2.73
CA PHE A 98 6.99 -0.34 -1.68
C PHE A 98 7.13 1.13 -1.29
N TRP A 99 7.30 2.03 -2.26
CA TRP A 99 7.44 3.46 -1.99
C TRP A 99 6.15 4.08 -1.44
N SER A 100 4.99 3.66 -1.93
CA SER A 100 3.70 4.09 -1.37
C SER A 100 3.52 3.62 0.08
N TRP A 101 3.92 2.39 0.39
CA TRP A 101 3.90 1.85 1.74
C TRP A 101 4.85 2.62 2.68
N LEU A 102 6.06 2.94 2.22
CA LEU A 102 7.02 3.74 2.98
C LEU A 102 6.48 5.15 3.25
N LEU A 103 5.94 5.82 2.24
CA LEU A 103 5.31 7.15 2.40
C LEU A 103 4.13 7.12 3.37
N ALA A 104 3.24 6.15 3.24
CA ALA A 104 2.10 5.97 4.15
C ALA A 104 2.56 5.68 5.59
N SER A 105 3.65 4.94 5.78
CA SER A 105 4.23 4.66 7.09
C SER A 105 4.74 5.94 7.77
N PHE A 106 5.49 6.78 7.05
CA PHE A 106 5.99 8.04 7.59
C PHE A 106 4.88 9.04 7.85
N ALA A 107 3.92 9.18 6.93
CA ALA A 107 2.76 10.05 7.12
C ALA A 107 1.95 9.65 8.36
N SER A 108 1.72 8.34 8.53
CA SER A 108 1.02 7.81 9.70
C SER A 108 1.80 8.04 10.99
N ALA A 109 3.11 7.76 11.00
CA ALA A 109 3.97 8.00 12.16
C ALA A 109 3.96 9.48 12.59
N VAL A 110 4.04 10.40 11.62
CA VAL A 110 4.00 11.85 11.90
C VAL A 110 2.65 12.28 12.46
N THR A 111 1.52 11.78 11.94
CA THR A 111 0.21 12.27 12.44
C THR A 111 -0.30 11.54 13.69
N LEU A 112 0.35 10.45 14.09
CA LEU A 112 0.18 9.85 15.42
C LEU A 112 0.94 10.62 16.49
N ARG A 113 2.01 11.33 16.11
CA ARG A 113 2.74 12.22 17.01
C ARG A 113 1.84 13.41 17.37
N LYS A 114 1.53 13.53 18.66
CA LYS A 114 0.87 14.71 19.23
C LYS A 114 1.85 15.88 19.33
#